data_AF-A0A0P7C6Q0-F1
#
_entry.id   AF-A0A0P7C6Q0-F1
#
_cell.length_a   1.000
_cell.length_b   1.000
_cell.length_c   1.000
_cell.angle_alpha   90.00
_cell.angle_beta   90.00
_cell.angle_gamma   90.00
#
_symmetry.space_group_name_H-M   'P 1'
#
loop_
_entity.id
_entity.type
_entity.pdbx_description
1 polymer ?
#
loop_
_entity_poly.entity_id
_entity_poly.type
_entity_poly.pdbx_seq_one_letter_code
_entity_poly.pdbx_strand_id
1 'polypeptide(L)'
;MRRSSTHAPQLEAIALRLGDYLAESGYRGPFDIDGGISPDGHLLTTECNIRQTGTTYADFIIRHFFGPEASGMSWILGAEKGLAVDFAAGLDRLVDAGIAWRPGDEEGVILVNDTLAYDRTWRYLVVARSDHRADEIESAVARTLKFTSAISRK
;
A
#
# COMPACT_ATOMS: atom_id res chain seq x y z
N MET A 1 11.15 13.13 -3.64
CA MET A 1 12.35 12.33 -3.28
C MET A 1 12.37 12.15 -1.77
N ARG A 2 11.65 11.14 -1.24
CA ARG A 2 11.86 10.73 0.16
C ARG A 2 13.26 10.14 0.27
N ARG A 3 14.06 10.61 1.22
CA ARG A 3 15.37 10.01 1.52
C ARG A 3 15.12 8.60 2.06
N SER A 4 15.90 7.62 1.60
CA SER A 4 15.98 6.33 2.29
C SER A 4 16.29 6.60 3.76
N SER A 5 15.47 6.05 4.67
CA SER A 5 15.71 6.15 6.11
C SER A 5 17.09 5.58 6.41
N THR A 6 17.91 6.30 7.17
CA THR A 6 19.20 5.80 7.67
C THR A 6 19.04 4.53 8.52
N HIS A 7 17.82 4.24 8.97
CA HIS A 7 17.48 3.08 9.79
C HIS A 7 16.99 1.87 9.00
N ALA A 8 16.78 1.98 7.68
CA ALA A 8 16.28 0.86 6.87
C ALA A 8 17.17 -0.40 6.99
N PRO A 9 18.51 -0.31 6.92
CA PRO A 9 19.37 -1.48 7.11
C PRO A 9 19.26 -2.09 8.51
N GLN A 10 19.06 -1.26 9.54
CA GLN A 10 18.90 -1.74 10.91
C GLN A 10 17.57 -2.47 11.10
N LEU A 11 16.48 -1.94 10.54
CA LEU A 11 15.16 -2.59 10.57
C LEU A 11 15.17 -3.92 9.81
N GLU A 12 15.80 -3.96 8.65
CA GLU A 12 15.99 -5.17 7.85
C GLU A 12 16.76 -6.25 8.64
N ALA A 13 17.86 -5.88 9.30
CA ALA A 13 18.62 -6.81 10.12
C ALA A 13 17.81 -7.38 11.30
N ILE A 14 16.94 -6.57 11.92
CA ILE A 14 16.02 -7.04 12.96
C ILE A 14 14.99 -8.01 12.37
N ALA A 15 14.41 -7.67 11.22
CA ALA A 15 13.45 -8.52 10.53
C ALA A 15 14.02 -9.88 10.15
N LEU A 16 15.23 -9.93 9.60
CA LEU A 16 15.91 -11.19 9.26
C LEU A 16 16.13 -12.06 10.49
N ARG A 17 16.63 -11.48 11.60
CA ARG A 17 16.82 -12.23 12.86
C ARG A 17 15.52 -12.78 13.44
N LEU A 18 14.43 -12.01 13.37
CA LEU A 18 13.10 -12.51 13.78
C LEU A 18 12.65 -13.63 12.84
N GLY A 19 12.85 -13.48 11.54
CA GLY A 19 12.54 -14.49 10.53
C GLY A 19 13.24 -15.82 10.80
N ASP A 20 14.53 -15.78 11.12
CA ASP A 20 15.31 -16.97 11.50
C ASP A 20 14.69 -17.66 12.72
N TYR A 21 14.42 -16.90 13.79
CA TYR A 21 13.78 -17.42 15.00
C TYR A 21 12.40 -18.05 14.73
N LEU A 22 11.57 -17.38 13.93
CA LEU A 22 10.26 -17.89 13.53
C LEU A 22 10.39 -19.19 12.73
N ALA A 23 11.36 -19.25 11.81
CA ALA A 23 11.62 -20.43 11.00
C ALA A 23 12.11 -21.62 11.84
N GLU A 24 13.01 -21.39 12.81
CA GLU A 24 13.46 -22.38 13.79
C GLU A 24 12.30 -22.87 14.67
N SER A 25 11.35 -21.99 14.99
CA SER A 25 10.14 -22.31 15.75
C SER A 25 9.06 -23.02 14.90
N GLY A 26 9.34 -23.29 13.62
CA GLY A 26 8.43 -24.01 12.72
C GLY A 26 7.42 -23.13 11.96
N TYR A 27 7.45 -21.80 12.14
CA TYR A 27 6.58 -20.91 11.38
C TYR A 27 6.99 -20.86 9.91
N ARG A 28 6.01 -20.90 9.01
CA ARG A 28 6.20 -20.78 7.55
C ARG A 28 5.13 -19.85 7.00
N GLY A 29 5.52 -18.60 6.76
CA GLY A 29 4.61 -17.59 6.24
C GLY A 29 5.23 -16.19 6.29
N PRO A 30 4.52 -15.19 5.74
CA PRO A 30 4.95 -13.81 5.86
C PRO A 30 4.77 -13.29 7.29
N PHE A 31 5.55 -12.30 7.64
CA PHE A 31 5.39 -11.49 8.84
C PHE A 31 5.85 -10.07 8.53
N ASP A 32 5.44 -9.11 9.34
CA ASP A 32 6.01 -7.77 9.34
C ASP A 32 6.45 -7.34 10.74
N ILE A 33 7.26 -6.28 10.76
CA ILE A 33 7.73 -5.62 11.97
C ILE A 33 7.36 -4.15 11.86
N ASP A 34 6.65 -3.66 12.88
CA ASP A 34 6.28 -2.27 13.01
C ASP A 34 7.24 -1.56 13.97
N GLY A 35 7.45 -0.28 13.71
CA GLY A 35 8.32 0.55 14.53
C GLY A 35 8.17 2.04 14.25
N GLY A 36 8.94 2.81 15.01
CA GLY A 36 9.02 4.27 14.89
C GLY A 36 10.44 4.76 15.09
N ILE A 37 10.63 6.06 14.93
CA ILE A 37 11.89 6.75 15.26
C ILE A 37 11.63 7.63 16.48
N SER A 38 12.44 7.47 17.52
CA SER A 38 12.36 8.28 18.73
C SER A 38 12.81 9.75 18.47
N PRO A 39 12.52 10.70 19.38
CA PRO A 39 12.91 12.10 19.21
C PRO A 39 14.43 12.34 19.07
N ASP A 40 15.24 11.47 19.68
CA ASP A 40 16.70 11.45 19.58
C ASP A 40 17.23 10.63 18.38
N GLY A 41 16.33 10.11 17.55
CA GLY A 41 16.66 9.50 16.27
C GLY A 41 16.96 8.00 16.32
N HIS A 42 16.60 7.28 17.38
CA HIS A 42 16.78 5.83 17.46
C HIS A 42 15.59 5.07 16.85
N LEU A 43 15.88 3.96 16.17
CA LEU A 43 14.87 3.02 15.72
C LEU A 43 14.27 2.27 16.92
N LEU A 44 12.95 2.32 17.05
CA LEU A 44 12.16 1.56 18.02
C LEU A 44 11.32 0.53 17.27
N THR A 45 11.55 -0.77 17.50
CA THR A 45 10.63 -1.83 17.04
C THR A 45 9.61 -2.12 18.12
N THR A 46 8.32 -2.02 17.79
CA THR A 46 7.23 -2.05 18.78
C THR A 46 6.37 -3.29 18.69
N GLU A 47 6.16 -3.81 17.49
CA GLU A 47 5.27 -4.95 17.23
C GLU A 47 5.81 -5.82 16.09
N CYS A 48 5.43 -7.11 16.11
CA CYS A 48 5.53 -7.99 14.97
C CYS A 48 4.18 -8.63 14.67
N ASN A 49 3.77 -8.60 13.40
CA ASN A 49 2.55 -9.29 12.96
C ASN A 49 2.93 -10.60 12.26
N ILE A 50 2.66 -11.74 12.91
CA ILE A 50 2.91 -13.08 12.34
C ILE A 50 1.69 -13.52 11.52
N ARG A 51 1.43 -12.83 10.41
CA ARG A 51 0.31 -13.07 9.49
C ARG A 51 0.51 -12.29 8.19
N GLN A 52 -0.36 -12.53 7.22
CA GLN A 52 -0.53 -11.62 6.08
C GLN A 52 -1.19 -10.32 6.53
N THR A 53 -0.63 -9.19 6.12
CA THR A 53 -1.12 -7.84 6.42
C THR A 53 -1.39 -7.04 5.15
N GLY A 54 -1.80 -5.79 5.32
CA GLY A 54 -2.15 -4.89 4.21
C GLY A 54 -1.00 -4.73 3.21
N THR A 55 0.20 -4.52 3.74
CA THR A 55 1.42 -4.34 2.97
C THR A 55 1.90 -5.63 2.32
N THR A 56 1.59 -6.80 2.91
CA THR A 56 1.94 -8.10 2.31
C THR A 56 1.25 -8.33 0.97
N TYR A 57 -0.07 -8.12 0.88
CA TYR A 57 -0.75 -8.33 -0.40
C TYR A 57 -0.42 -7.24 -1.42
N ALA A 58 -0.14 -6.01 -0.99
CA ALA A 58 0.30 -4.94 -1.87
C ALA A 58 1.63 -5.32 -2.55
N ASP A 59 2.61 -5.80 -1.77
CA ASP A 59 3.88 -6.30 -2.31
C ASP A 59 3.67 -7.49 -3.27
N PHE A 60 2.79 -8.43 -2.95
CA PHE A 60 2.46 -9.53 -3.85
C PHE A 60 1.85 -9.06 -5.18
N ILE A 61 0.90 -8.12 -5.16
CA ILE A 61 0.29 -7.55 -6.36
C ILE A 61 1.36 -6.87 -7.22
N ILE A 62 2.21 -6.05 -6.59
CA ILE A 62 3.26 -5.30 -7.30
C ILE A 62 4.25 -6.27 -7.94
N ARG A 63 4.78 -7.25 -7.20
CA ARG A 63 5.71 -8.23 -7.75
C ARG A 63 5.07 -9.10 -8.83
N HIS A 64 3.80 -9.44 -8.70
CA HIS A 64 3.09 -10.26 -9.67
C HIS A 64 2.97 -9.55 -11.03
N PHE A 65 2.63 -8.26 -11.05
CA PHE A 65 2.40 -7.53 -12.29
C PHE A 65 3.64 -6.85 -12.87
N PHE A 66 4.58 -6.42 -12.02
CA PHE A 66 5.75 -5.65 -12.46
C PHE A 66 7.06 -6.45 -12.39
N GLY A 67 7.06 -7.62 -11.76
CA GLY A 67 8.24 -8.48 -11.69
C GLY A 67 9.45 -7.75 -11.09
N PRO A 68 10.66 -7.91 -11.67
CA PRO A 68 11.87 -7.24 -11.20
C PRO A 68 11.80 -5.71 -11.17
N GLU A 69 10.96 -5.09 -12.01
CA GLU A 69 10.82 -3.62 -12.09
C GLU A 69 10.11 -3.04 -10.86
N ALA A 70 9.48 -3.89 -10.04
CA ALA A 70 8.80 -3.51 -8.79
C ALA A 70 9.67 -2.65 -7.86
N SER A 71 10.99 -2.87 -7.82
CA SER A 71 11.89 -2.15 -6.92
C SER A 71 12.04 -0.65 -7.22
N GLY A 72 11.70 -0.21 -8.43
CA GLY A 72 11.76 1.20 -8.84
C GLY A 72 10.44 1.95 -8.73
N MET A 73 9.36 1.26 -8.34
CA MET A 73 8.02 1.82 -8.34
C MET A 73 7.67 2.47 -7.00
N SER A 74 6.89 3.54 -7.08
CA SER A 74 6.20 4.13 -5.94
C SER A 74 4.77 3.58 -5.89
N TRP A 75 4.29 3.32 -4.68
CA TRP A 75 2.92 2.83 -4.49
C TRP A 75 2.29 3.42 -3.23
N ILE A 76 0.96 3.53 -3.26
CA ILE A 76 0.15 3.99 -2.12
C ILE A 76 -0.97 2.99 -1.91
N LEU A 77 -1.02 2.40 -0.72
CA LEU A 77 -2.15 1.58 -0.30
C LEU A 77 -3.10 2.44 0.53
N GLY A 78 -4.34 2.61 0.04
CA GLY A 78 -5.33 3.50 0.63
C GLY A 78 -6.63 2.79 1.00
N ALA A 79 -7.31 3.34 2.00
CA ALA A 79 -8.61 2.90 2.47
C ALA A 79 -9.44 4.13 2.88
N GLU A 80 -10.37 4.54 2.01
CA GLU A 80 -11.10 5.81 2.19
C GLU A 80 -12.59 5.63 1.98
N LYS A 81 -13.39 6.43 2.69
CA LYS A 81 -14.84 6.54 2.44
C LYS A 81 -15.07 7.51 1.29
N GLY A 82 -16.05 7.21 0.44
CA GLY A 82 -16.39 8.07 -0.69
C GLY A 82 -17.85 7.99 -1.09
N LEU A 83 -18.12 8.37 -2.34
CA LEU A 83 -19.42 8.26 -2.97
C LEU A 83 -19.94 6.82 -2.85
N ALA A 84 -21.09 6.67 -2.21
CA ALA A 84 -21.75 5.40 -2.02
C ALA A 84 -22.48 4.98 -3.31
N VAL A 85 -21.75 4.31 -4.19
CA VAL A 85 -22.28 3.49 -5.28
C VAL A 85 -21.85 2.04 -5.07
N ASP A 86 -22.38 1.12 -5.87
CA ASP A 86 -21.82 -0.23 -5.93
C ASP A 86 -20.40 -0.22 -6.54
N PHE A 87 -19.68 -1.31 -6.30
CA PHE A 87 -18.29 -1.46 -6.69
C PHE A 87 -18.07 -1.33 -8.20
N ALA A 88 -18.96 -1.94 -8.99
CA ALA A 88 -18.89 -1.91 -10.46
C ALA A 88 -19.01 -0.48 -10.99
N ALA A 89 -19.99 0.28 -10.51
CA ALA A 89 -20.16 1.67 -10.91
C ALA A 89 -18.99 2.57 -10.46
N GLY A 90 -18.32 2.26 -9.36
CA GLY A 90 -17.08 2.95 -8.97
C GLY A 90 -15.91 2.61 -9.88
N LEU A 91 -15.75 1.34 -10.25
CA LEU A 91 -14.74 0.89 -11.20
C LEU A 91 -14.93 1.56 -12.57
N ASP A 92 -16.16 1.59 -13.09
CA ASP A 92 -16.49 2.23 -14.37
C ASP A 92 -16.08 3.71 -14.36
N ARG A 93 -16.30 4.43 -13.25
CA ARG A 93 -15.84 5.82 -13.13
C ARG A 93 -14.33 5.97 -13.17
N LEU A 94 -13.58 5.05 -12.56
CA LEU A 94 -12.12 5.06 -12.61
C LEU A 94 -11.61 4.75 -14.03
N VAL A 95 -12.31 3.86 -14.75
CA VAL A 95 -12.05 3.55 -16.16
C VAL A 95 -12.34 4.77 -17.05
N ASP A 96 -13.50 5.39 -16.89
CA ASP A 96 -13.91 6.59 -17.64
C ASP A 96 -12.97 7.78 -17.38
N ALA A 97 -12.44 7.88 -16.16
CA ALA A 97 -11.43 8.87 -15.80
C ALA A 97 -10.03 8.53 -16.34
N GLY A 98 -9.83 7.35 -16.93
CA GLY A 98 -8.55 6.92 -17.51
C GLY A 98 -7.45 6.63 -16.49
N ILE A 99 -7.82 6.33 -15.23
CA ILE A 99 -6.86 6.10 -14.14
C ILE A 99 -6.90 4.67 -13.59
N ALA A 100 -7.90 3.86 -13.95
CA ALA A 100 -7.93 2.44 -13.61
C ALA A 100 -6.76 1.71 -14.29
N TRP A 101 -5.96 1.02 -13.48
CA TRP A 101 -4.84 0.21 -13.97
C TRP A 101 -5.36 -1.05 -14.67
N ARG A 102 -4.70 -1.43 -15.76
CA ARG A 102 -4.90 -2.68 -16.51
C ARG A 102 -3.58 -3.41 -16.69
N PRO A 103 -3.60 -4.75 -16.90
CA PRO A 103 -2.41 -5.50 -17.23
C PRO A 103 -1.65 -4.91 -18.43
N GLY A 104 -0.39 -4.55 -18.20
CA GLY A 104 0.48 -3.88 -19.19
C GLY A 104 0.62 -2.37 -18.97
N ASP A 105 -0.23 -1.74 -18.16
CA ASP A 105 -0.09 -0.34 -17.80
C ASP A 105 1.10 -0.16 -16.83
N GLU A 106 1.83 0.93 -17.01
CA GLU A 106 2.96 1.26 -16.15
C GLU A 106 2.53 1.90 -14.81
N GLU A 107 1.35 2.52 -14.77
CA GLU A 107 0.83 3.25 -13.62
C GLU A 107 -0.71 3.25 -13.62
N GLY A 108 -1.31 3.46 -12.46
CA GLY A 108 -2.76 3.54 -12.29
C GLY A 108 -3.23 3.13 -10.91
N VAL A 109 -4.55 2.99 -10.75
CA VAL A 109 -5.18 2.49 -9.52
C VAL A 109 -5.79 1.09 -9.72
N ILE A 110 -5.57 0.22 -8.75
CA ILE A 110 -6.17 -1.10 -8.63
C ILE A 110 -7.13 -1.07 -7.44
N LEU A 111 -8.39 -1.48 -7.63
CA LEU A 111 -9.29 -1.75 -6.50
C LEU A 111 -8.99 -3.14 -5.95
N VAL A 112 -8.59 -3.22 -4.68
CA VAL A 112 -8.01 -4.45 -4.11
C VAL A 112 -9.00 -5.28 -3.29
N ASN A 113 -10.14 -4.71 -2.90
CA ASN A 113 -11.19 -5.45 -2.20
C ASN A 113 -12.55 -4.75 -2.30
N ASP A 114 -13.63 -5.51 -2.55
CA ASP A 114 -15.00 -5.01 -2.48
C ASP A 114 -15.56 -5.20 -1.07
N THR A 115 -15.48 -4.13 -0.30
CA THR A 115 -15.97 -4.05 1.09
C THR A 115 -17.08 -3.03 1.26
N LEU A 116 -17.58 -2.45 0.16
CA LEU A 116 -18.50 -1.32 0.21
C LEU A 116 -19.81 -1.67 0.91
N ALA A 117 -20.30 -2.90 0.70
CA ALA A 117 -21.49 -3.41 1.37
C ALA A 117 -21.30 -3.60 2.89
N TYR A 118 -20.06 -3.78 3.35
CA TYR A 118 -19.74 -4.07 4.75
C TYR A 118 -19.39 -2.80 5.54
N ASP A 119 -18.40 -2.02 5.08
CA ASP A 119 -17.90 -0.85 5.82
C ASP A 119 -17.96 0.47 5.03
N ARG A 120 -18.43 0.43 3.77
CA ARG A 120 -18.51 1.57 2.86
C ARG A 120 -17.16 2.20 2.53
N THR A 121 -16.08 1.42 2.63
CA THR A 121 -14.72 1.86 2.34
C THR A 121 -14.24 1.35 0.99
N TRP A 122 -13.67 2.25 0.19
CA TRP A 122 -12.91 1.93 -1.01
C TRP A 122 -11.49 1.53 -0.59
N ARG A 123 -11.06 0.33 -0.97
CA ARG A 123 -9.68 -0.13 -0.77
C ARG A 123 -8.97 -0.18 -2.10
N TYR A 124 -7.87 0.54 -2.21
CA TYR A 124 -7.19 0.74 -3.47
C TYR A 124 -5.67 0.73 -3.31
N LEU A 125 -4.99 0.34 -4.39
CA LEU A 125 -3.54 0.40 -4.53
C LEU A 125 -3.23 1.28 -5.74
N VAL A 126 -2.56 2.40 -5.51
CA VAL A 126 -1.94 3.19 -6.58
C VAL A 126 -0.54 2.66 -6.84
N VAL A 127 -0.20 2.51 -8.11
CA VAL A 127 1.15 2.16 -8.59
C VAL A 127 1.60 3.21 -9.59
N ALA A 128 2.84 3.68 -9.48
CA ALA A 128 3.39 4.71 -10.34
C ALA A 128 4.92 4.65 -10.43
N ARG A 129 5.50 5.31 -11.43
CA ARG A 129 6.97 5.41 -11.59
C ARG A 129 7.65 6.40 -10.64
N SER A 130 6.89 7.17 -9.88
CA SER A 130 7.43 8.13 -8.90
C SER A 130 6.41 8.50 -7.85
N ASP A 131 6.89 8.98 -6.70
CA ASP A 131 6.04 9.44 -5.59
C ASP A 131 5.06 10.52 -6.05
N HIS A 132 5.53 11.49 -6.84
CA HIS A 132 4.70 12.58 -7.35
C HIS A 132 3.55 12.06 -8.22
N ARG A 133 3.85 11.12 -9.13
CA ARG A 133 2.82 10.48 -9.96
C ARG A 133 1.83 9.69 -9.12
N ALA A 134 2.30 8.98 -8.09
CA ALA A 134 1.42 8.26 -7.17
C ALA A 134 0.47 9.23 -6.44
N ASP A 135 0.97 10.36 -5.95
CA ASP A 135 0.16 11.40 -5.30
C ASP A 135 -0.88 12.01 -6.26
N GLU A 136 -0.50 12.25 -7.53
CA GLU A 136 -1.41 12.77 -8.56
C GLU A 136 -2.53 11.78 -8.89
N ILE A 137 -2.20 10.49 -9.02
CA ILE A 137 -3.18 9.43 -9.25
C ILE A 137 -4.09 9.28 -8.03
N GLU A 138 -3.54 9.24 -6.80
CA GLU A 138 -4.34 9.17 -5.57
C GLU A 138 -5.32 10.35 -5.47
N SER A 139 -4.84 11.56 -5.80
CA SER A 139 -5.70 12.75 -5.84
C SER A 139 -6.81 12.64 -6.89
N ALA A 140 -6.53 12.01 -8.03
CA ALA A 140 -7.54 11.74 -9.06
C ALA A 140 -8.56 10.71 -8.59
N VAL A 141 -8.13 9.62 -7.93
CA VAL A 141 -9.01 8.63 -7.30
C VAL A 141 -9.95 9.31 -6.31
N ALA A 142 -9.42 10.17 -5.43
CA ALA A 142 -10.20 10.89 -4.45
C ALA A 142 -11.28 11.78 -5.07
N ARG A 143 -10.98 12.46 -6.19
CA ARG A 143 -11.96 13.26 -6.93
C ARG A 143 -13.02 12.38 -7.61
N THR A 144 -12.59 11.32 -8.30
CA THR A 144 -13.48 10.43 -9.07
C THR A 144 -14.45 9.68 -8.17
N LEU A 145 -13.97 9.16 -7.04
CA LEU A 145 -14.77 8.44 -6.05
C LEU A 145 -15.37 9.38 -4.99
N LYS A 146 -15.14 10.69 -5.09
CA LYS A 146 -15.60 11.73 -4.15
C LYS A 146 -15.35 11.33 -2.70
N PHE A 147 -14.09 11.10 -2.35
CA PHE A 147 -13.72 10.77 -0.98
C PHE A 147 -14.23 11.83 -0.01
N THR A 148 -14.82 11.37 1.09
CA THR A 148 -15.43 12.23 2.10
C THR A 148 -14.36 12.96 2.93
N SER A 149 -13.14 12.45 2.88
CA SER A 149 -11.94 12.97 3.53
C SER A 149 -11.31 14.09 2.69
N ALA A 150 -11.93 15.27 2.69
CA ALA A 150 -11.28 16.52 2.32
C ALA A 150 -11.06 17.41 3.55
N ILE A 151 -10.58 16.86 4.67
CA ILE A 151 -9.99 17.64 5.78
C ILE A 151 -8.89 16.80 6.47
N SER A 152 -7.64 17.25 6.30
CA SER A 152 -6.46 17.07 7.15
C SER A 152 -5.93 15.64 7.38
N ARG A 153 -5.01 15.18 6.50
CA ARG A 153 -3.88 14.34 6.96
C ARG A 153 -2.99 15.27 7.81
N LYS A 154 -3.07 15.16 9.14
CA LYS A 154 -2.06 15.75 10.05
C LYS A 154 -0.82 14.87 10.05
#